data_AF-A0AAU0RL03-F1
#
_entry.id   AF-A0AAU0RL03-F1
#
_cell.length_a   1.000
_cell.length_b   1.000
_cell.length_c   1.000
_cell.angle_alpha   90.00
_cell.angle_beta   90.00
_cell.angle_gamma   90.00
#
_symmetry.space_group_name_H-M   'P 1'
#
loop_
_entity.id
_entity.type
_entity.pdbx_description
1 polymer ?
#
loop_
_entity_poly.entity_id
_entity_poly.type
_entity_poly.pdbx_seq_one_letter_code
_entity_poly.pdbx_strand_id
1 'polypeptide(L)'
;MKHIYVLLFLTFFTHTLWAQEIKDSTNIVLVRGSISQGDRWERKIRVYADSLNYYSDKTLPHFITDECFDVTFTASKAADDYESPRWAILERVYNNITLQKIIKTQNKSLDKKCSIKMPFEDSNYKASFRQLAQKRLQQIKDKPGAQLIQ
;
A
#
# COMPACT_ATOMS: atom_id res chain seq x y z
N MET A 1 -25.73 -69.61 31.65
CA MET A 1 -24.80 -69.05 30.64
C MET A 1 -25.55 -68.65 29.36
N LYS A 2 -26.52 -67.73 29.43
CA LYS A 2 -27.26 -67.23 28.25
C LYS A 2 -27.41 -65.70 28.18
N HIS A 3 -26.89 -64.97 29.18
CA HIS A 3 -27.03 -63.51 29.27
C HIS A 3 -25.75 -62.72 28.95
N ILE A 4 -24.62 -63.40 28.69
CA ILE A 4 -23.35 -62.74 28.35
C ILE A 4 -23.26 -62.40 26.86
N TYR A 5 -23.97 -63.13 25.99
CA TYR A 5 -23.90 -62.94 24.54
C TYR A 5 -24.72 -61.74 24.01
N VAL A 6 -25.72 -61.25 24.77
CA VAL A 6 -26.56 -60.12 24.34
C VAL A 6 -25.85 -58.78 24.53
N LEU A 7 -24.98 -58.67 25.55
CA LEU A 7 -24.23 -57.45 25.83
C LEU A 7 -23.04 -57.22 24.88
N LEU A 8 -22.44 -58.30 24.35
CA LEU A 8 -21.34 -58.20 23.38
C LEU A 8 -21.81 -57.87 21.95
N PHE A 9 -23.08 -58.12 21.62
CA PHE A 9 -23.61 -57.78 20.29
C PHE A 9 -24.01 -56.30 20.18
N LEU A 10 -24.34 -55.66 21.31
CA LEU A 10 -24.78 -54.26 21.36
C LEU A 10 -23.63 -53.25 21.30
N THR A 11 -22.40 -53.63 21.68
CA THR A 11 -21.23 -52.75 21.59
C THR A 11 -20.56 -52.78 20.20
N PHE A 12 -20.86 -53.77 19.37
CA PHE A 12 -20.28 -53.85 18.02
C PHE A 12 -21.01 -52.96 17.01
N PHE A 13 -22.28 -52.60 17.25
CA PHE A 13 -23.06 -51.77 16.33
C PHE A 13 -22.87 -50.26 16.53
N THR A 14 -22.29 -49.82 17.65
CA THR A 14 -22.09 -48.39 17.95
C THR A 14 -20.76 -47.83 17.44
N HIS A 15 -19.90 -48.65 16.81
CA HIS A 15 -18.59 -48.18 16.33
C HIS A 15 -18.50 -47.96 14.82
N THR A 16 -19.56 -48.21 14.05
CA THR A 16 -19.54 -48.00 12.58
C THR A 16 -20.14 -46.65 12.13
N LEU A 17 -20.51 -45.76 13.05
CA LEU A 17 -21.10 -44.44 12.73
C LEU A 17 -20.13 -43.26 12.78
N TRP A 18 -18.84 -43.48 13.02
CA TRP A 18 -17.82 -42.41 13.11
C TRP A 18 -16.78 -42.44 11.97
N ALA A 19 -17.13 -43.01 10.83
CA ALA A 19 -16.30 -42.96 9.63
C ALA A 19 -17.12 -42.54 8.41
N GLN A 20 -17.88 -41.45 8.54
CA GLN A 20 -18.11 -40.62 7.36
C GLN A 20 -16.85 -39.78 7.19
N GLU A 21 -15.96 -40.27 6.32
CA GLU A 21 -14.96 -39.43 5.68
C GLU A 21 -15.74 -38.31 4.98
N ILE A 22 -15.85 -37.15 5.63
CA ILE A 22 -16.19 -35.92 4.94
C ILE A 22 -14.98 -35.66 4.05
N LYS A 23 -14.93 -36.30 2.88
CA LYS A 23 -14.22 -35.76 1.73
C LYS A 23 -15.00 -34.53 1.31
N ASP A 24 -14.94 -33.50 2.14
CA ASP A 24 -14.94 -32.15 1.64
C ASP A 24 -13.69 -32.09 0.77
N SER A 25 -13.86 -32.45 -0.50
CA SER A 25 -13.02 -31.90 -1.53
C SER A 25 -13.26 -30.40 -1.45
N THR A 26 -12.53 -29.74 -0.56
CA THR A 26 -12.31 -28.32 -0.65
C THR A 26 -11.61 -28.16 -1.97
N ASN A 27 -12.41 -28.00 -3.03
CA ASN A 27 -11.98 -27.31 -4.22
C ASN A 27 -11.65 -25.92 -3.69
N ILE A 28 -10.42 -25.77 -3.22
CA ILE A 28 -9.79 -24.47 -3.05
C ILE A 28 -9.72 -23.96 -4.48
N VAL A 29 -10.79 -23.30 -4.91
CA VAL A 29 -10.77 -22.47 -6.09
C VAL A 29 -9.80 -21.36 -5.71
N LEU A 30 -8.51 -21.57 -6.01
CA LEU A 30 -7.53 -20.51 -6.09
C LEU A 30 -8.01 -19.61 -7.22
N VAL A 31 -8.94 -18.70 -6.89
CA VAL A 31 -9.23 -17.54 -7.70
C VAL A 31 -7.95 -16.74 -7.67
N ARG A 32 -7.03 -17.07 -8.59
CA ARG A 32 -5.82 -16.31 -8.83
C ARG A 32 -6.27 -15.05 -9.55
N GLY A 33 -6.93 -14.15 -8.82
CA GLY A 33 -7.29 -12.83 -9.31
C GLY A 33 -6.00 -12.14 -9.69
N SER A 34 -5.75 -11.96 -10.98
CA SER A 34 -4.60 -11.20 -11.44
C SER A 34 -4.83 -9.75 -11.04
N ILE A 35 -4.19 -9.31 -9.95
CA ILE A 35 -4.17 -7.89 -9.59
C ILE A 35 -3.49 -7.15 -10.76
N SER A 36 -4.16 -6.13 -11.30
CA SER A 36 -3.58 -5.34 -12.39
C SER A 36 -2.33 -4.60 -11.91
N GLN A 37 -1.45 -4.21 -12.84
CA GLN A 37 -0.29 -3.38 -12.47
C GLN A 37 -0.73 -2.02 -11.91
N GLY A 38 -1.84 -1.47 -12.42
CA GLY A 38 -2.45 -0.24 -11.91
C GLY A 38 -2.86 -0.37 -10.43
N ASP A 39 -3.54 -1.45 -10.06
CA ASP A 39 -3.96 -1.70 -8.67
C ASP A 39 -2.76 -1.85 -7.73
N ARG A 40 -1.69 -2.51 -8.19
CA ARG A 40 -0.44 -2.62 -7.41
C ARG A 40 0.21 -1.26 -7.21
N TRP A 41 0.23 -0.43 -8.24
CA TRP A 41 0.76 0.93 -8.18
C TRP A 41 -0.06 1.78 -7.21
N GLU A 42 -1.38 1.80 -7.35
CA GLU A 42 -2.28 2.57 -6.49
C GLU A 42 -2.14 2.16 -5.02
N ARG A 43 -2.06 0.85 -4.76
CA ARG A 43 -1.84 0.34 -3.40
C ARG A 43 -0.51 0.81 -2.83
N LYS A 44 0.57 0.80 -3.61
CA LYS A 44 1.88 1.32 -3.16
C LYS A 44 1.79 2.81 -2.85
N ILE A 45 1.24 3.60 -3.76
CA ILE A 45 1.07 5.05 -3.59
C ILE A 45 0.30 5.36 -2.30
N ARG A 46 -0.81 4.64 -2.05
CA ARG A 46 -1.60 4.77 -0.82
C ARG A 46 -0.78 4.48 0.44
N VAL A 47 -0.03 3.38 0.46
CA VAL A 47 0.81 3.01 1.61
C VAL A 47 1.83 4.12 1.92
N TYR A 48 2.48 4.70 0.90
CA TYR A 48 3.40 5.81 1.12
C TYR A 48 2.69 7.08 1.59
N ALA A 49 1.51 7.39 1.06
CA ALA A 49 0.73 8.54 1.50
C ALA A 49 0.29 8.40 2.96
N ASP A 50 -0.18 7.22 3.36
CA ASP A 50 -0.56 6.93 4.74
C ASP A 50 0.63 7.07 5.69
N SER A 51 1.83 6.62 5.28
CA SER A 51 3.04 6.81 6.08
C SER A 51 3.35 8.28 6.39
N LEU A 52 2.95 9.20 5.52
CA LEU A 52 3.04 10.65 5.76
C LEU A 52 1.85 11.16 6.57
N ASN A 53 0.62 10.74 6.25
CA ASN A 53 -0.58 11.17 6.98
C ASN A 53 -0.51 10.84 8.48
N TYR A 54 0.13 9.72 8.84
CA TYR A 54 0.31 9.27 10.23
C TYR A 54 1.73 9.50 10.79
N TYR A 55 2.55 10.32 10.12
CA TYR A 55 3.91 10.61 10.58
C TYR A 55 3.92 11.37 11.92
N SER A 56 4.62 10.82 12.91
CA SER A 56 4.66 11.32 14.30
C SER A 56 6.06 11.74 14.77
N ASP A 57 6.93 12.22 13.87
CA ASP A 57 8.22 12.87 14.19
C ASP A 57 9.40 11.97 14.58
N LYS A 58 9.33 10.65 14.32
CA LYS A 58 10.45 9.74 14.61
C LYS A 58 11.57 9.85 13.57
N THR A 59 11.29 9.36 12.36
CA THR A 59 12.28 9.23 11.29
C THR A 59 11.57 9.48 9.97
N LEU A 60 12.11 10.40 9.16
CA LEU A 60 11.56 10.67 7.84
C LEU A 60 11.53 9.37 7.01
N PRO A 61 10.43 9.05 6.32
CA PRO A 61 10.39 7.89 5.44
C PRO A 61 11.51 7.95 4.39
N HIS A 62 12.21 6.84 4.17
CA HIS A 62 13.37 6.84 3.25
C HIS A 62 13.03 7.37 1.85
N PHE A 63 11.83 7.08 1.34
CA PHE A 63 11.41 7.49 0.00
C PHE A 63 11.36 9.01 -0.20
N ILE A 64 11.16 9.80 0.86
CA ILE A 64 11.15 11.26 0.75
C ILE A 64 12.55 11.86 0.77
N THR A 65 13.55 11.07 1.20
CA THR A 65 14.96 11.45 1.24
C THR A 65 15.77 10.93 0.05
N ASP A 66 15.21 10.02 -0.74
CA ASP A 66 15.78 9.55 -2.00
C ASP A 66 15.39 10.52 -3.14
N GLU A 67 16.36 11.31 -3.61
CA GLU A 67 16.14 12.29 -4.66
C GLU A 67 15.66 11.67 -5.98
N CYS A 68 15.98 10.41 -6.24
CA CYS A 68 15.68 9.69 -7.48
C CYS A 68 14.63 8.58 -7.31
N PHE A 69 13.84 8.64 -6.23
CA PHE A 69 12.74 7.71 -5.99
C PHE A 69 11.80 7.54 -7.21
N ASP A 70 11.50 8.64 -7.92
CA ASP A 70 10.64 8.58 -9.09
C ASP A 70 11.20 7.65 -10.16
N VAL A 71 12.52 7.60 -10.36
CA VAL A 71 13.17 6.73 -11.36
C VAL A 71 13.03 5.26 -10.97
N THR A 72 13.38 4.94 -9.72
CA THR A 72 13.35 3.56 -9.21
C THR A 72 11.93 3.02 -9.10
N PHE A 73 10.96 3.88 -8.80
CA PHE A 73 9.56 3.52 -8.70
C PHE A 73 8.89 3.34 -10.07
N THR A 74 9.17 4.24 -11.03
CA THR A 74 8.51 4.24 -12.35
C THR A 74 8.99 3.12 -13.26
N ALA A 75 10.18 2.55 -13.03
CA ALA A 75 10.66 1.35 -13.71
C ALA A 75 9.71 0.13 -13.59
N SER A 76 8.69 0.22 -12.72
CA SER A 76 7.68 -0.83 -12.51
C SER A 76 6.32 -0.61 -13.20
N LYS A 77 6.08 0.53 -13.90
CA LYS A 77 4.79 0.87 -14.52
C LYS A 77 4.85 0.78 -16.05
N ALA A 78 3.77 0.33 -16.68
CA ALA A 78 3.56 0.48 -18.13
C ALA A 78 3.37 1.97 -18.48
N ALA A 79 3.92 2.36 -19.62
CA ALA A 79 4.28 3.70 -20.06
C ALA A 79 3.17 4.77 -20.19
N ASP A 80 1.93 4.49 -19.80
CA ASP A 80 0.79 5.29 -20.29
C ASP A 80 0.40 6.47 -19.37
N ASP A 81 0.89 6.53 -18.13
CA ASP A 81 0.67 7.64 -17.20
C ASP A 81 1.96 8.03 -16.50
N TYR A 82 2.68 8.98 -17.10
CA TYR A 82 3.96 9.54 -16.61
C TYR A 82 3.75 10.59 -15.52
N GLU A 83 3.00 10.26 -14.47
CA GLU A 83 2.90 11.12 -13.28
C GLU A 83 4.08 10.82 -12.33
N SER A 84 4.69 11.85 -11.73
CA SER A 84 5.71 11.68 -10.68
C SER A 84 5.14 10.88 -9.50
N PRO A 85 5.74 9.72 -9.15
CA PRO A 85 5.31 8.96 -7.98
C PRO A 85 5.31 9.77 -6.68
N ARG A 86 6.35 10.59 -6.42
CA ARG A 86 6.37 11.50 -5.25
C ARG A 86 5.20 12.48 -5.27
N TRP A 87 4.83 12.98 -6.45
CA TRP A 87 3.68 13.86 -6.59
C TRP A 87 2.36 13.12 -6.33
N ALA A 88 2.14 11.96 -6.95
CA ALA A 88 0.96 11.13 -6.74
C ALA A 88 0.76 10.75 -5.26
N ILE A 89 1.85 10.48 -4.54
CA ILE A 89 1.85 10.26 -3.09
C ILE A 89 1.37 11.51 -2.35
N LEU A 90 1.99 12.67 -2.65
CA LEU A 90 1.66 13.94 -1.98
C LEU A 90 0.23 14.40 -2.24
N GLU A 91 -0.35 14.13 -3.41
CA GLU A 91 -1.75 14.42 -3.70
C GLU A 91 -2.73 13.69 -2.76
N ARG A 92 -2.33 12.55 -2.20
CA ARG A 92 -3.09 11.78 -1.20
C ARG A 92 -2.74 12.14 0.25
N VAL A 93 -1.75 13.00 0.46
CA VAL A 93 -1.46 13.55 1.79
C VAL A 93 -2.44 14.67 2.08
N TYR A 94 -3.20 14.52 3.17
CA TYR A 94 -4.16 15.51 3.67
C TYR A 94 -3.70 16.15 4.99
N ASN A 95 -2.75 15.53 5.70
CA ASN A 95 -2.22 16.05 6.96
C ASN A 95 -1.30 17.26 6.74
N ASN A 96 -1.87 18.44 6.89
CA ASN A 96 -1.21 19.75 6.80
C ASN A 96 -0.10 19.92 7.85
N ILE A 97 -0.28 19.34 9.04
CA ILE A 97 0.74 19.39 10.10
C ILE A 97 1.98 18.61 9.65
N THR A 98 1.83 17.39 9.13
CA THR A 98 2.95 16.62 8.59
C THR A 98 3.69 17.40 7.51
N LEU A 99 2.98 17.96 6.54
CA LEU A 99 3.61 18.73 5.46
C LEU A 99 4.43 19.90 6.02
N GLN A 100 3.88 20.66 6.97
CA GLN A 100 4.61 21.74 7.62
C GLN A 100 5.87 21.24 8.35
N LYS A 101 5.80 20.10 9.04
CA LYS A 101 6.94 19.52 9.74
C LYS A 101 8.04 19.09 8.77
N ILE A 102 7.69 18.38 7.70
CA ILE A 102 8.65 17.99 6.64
C ILE A 102 9.31 19.25 6.06
N ILE A 103 8.52 20.26 5.70
CA ILE A 103 9.02 21.52 5.10
C ILE A 103 9.93 22.29 6.07
N LYS A 104 9.72 22.20 7.38
CA LYS A 104 10.55 22.88 8.39
C LYS A 104 11.76 22.05 8.83
N THR A 105 11.85 20.78 8.42
CA THR A 105 12.94 19.89 8.83
C THR A 105 14.26 20.34 8.17
N GLN A 106 15.35 20.38 8.93
CA GLN A 106 16.67 20.81 8.45
C GLN A 106 17.43 19.74 7.62
N ASN A 107 16.74 18.69 7.17
CA ASN A 107 17.36 17.63 6.38
C ASN A 107 17.58 18.09 4.93
N LYS A 108 18.85 18.30 4.55
CA LYS A 108 19.27 18.74 3.21
C LYS A 108 18.92 17.76 2.10
N SER A 109 18.67 16.49 2.40
CA SER A 109 18.26 15.51 1.37
C SER A 109 16.91 15.88 0.75
N LEU A 110 16.04 16.56 1.49
CA LEU A 110 14.74 17.03 1.00
C LEU A 110 14.84 18.11 -0.08
N ASP A 111 16.01 18.76 -0.18
CA ASP A 111 16.29 19.84 -1.14
C ASP A 111 17.00 19.35 -2.40
N LYS A 112 17.46 18.09 -2.40
CA LYS A 112 18.10 17.48 -3.55
C LYS A 112 17.10 17.19 -4.67
N LYS A 113 17.58 17.32 -5.90
CA LYS A 113 16.85 16.99 -7.14
C LYS A 113 17.53 15.80 -7.78
N CYS A 114 16.76 14.92 -8.42
CA CYS A 114 17.36 13.84 -9.20
C CYS A 114 18.14 14.42 -10.37
N SER A 115 19.37 13.94 -10.57
CA SER A 115 20.22 14.31 -11.71
C SER A 115 19.94 13.48 -12.96
N ILE A 116 19.22 12.36 -12.83
CA ILE A 116 18.86 11.48 -13.93
C ILE A 116 17.82 12.19 -14.80
N LYS A 117 18.12 12.29 -16.10
CA LYS A 117 17.21 12.86 -17.08
C LYS A 117 16.13 11.84 -17.44
N MET A 118 14.87 12.19 -17.17
CA MET A 118 13.72 11.40 -17.62
C MET A 118 13.44 11.65 -19.11
N PRO A 119 12.86 10.68 -19.84
CA PRO A 119 12.55 10.82 -21.27
C PRO A 119 11.35 11.74 -21.55
N PHE A 120 10.77 12.36 -20.52
CA PHE A 120 9.60 13.22 -20.60
C PHE A 120 9.79 14.50 -19.79
N GLU A 121 8.99 15.51 -20.11
CA GLU A 121 9.09 16.87 -19.57
C GLU A 121 7.94 17.13 -18.58
N ASP A 122 8.09 16.67 -17.33
CA ASP A 122 7.21 17.05 -16.21
C ASP A 122 8.02 17.76 -15.11
N SER A 123 7.56 18.96 -14.75
CA SER A 123 8.11 19.79 -13.67
C SER A 123 8.19 19.09 -12.32
N ASN A 124 7.26 18.16 -12.02
CA ASN A 124 7.23 17.44 -10.76
C ASN A 124 8.44 16.50 -10.61
N TYR A 125 8.92 15.90 -11.70
CA TYR A 125 10.13 15.06 -11.69
C TYR A 125 11.41 15.86 -11.46
N LYS A 126 11.40 17.16 -11.79
CA LYS A 126 12.54 18.07 -11.63
C LYS A 126 12.56 18.77 -10.27
N ALA A 127 11.48 18.64 -9.49
CA ALA A 127 11.35 19.27 -8.19
C ALA A 127 12.02 18.42 -7.09
N SER A 128 12.51 19.09 -6.05
CA SER A 128 12.90 18.39 -4.81
C SER A 128 11.67 18.00 -4.00
N PHE A 129 11.81 17.07 -3.06
CA PHE A 129 10.69 16.67 -2.20
C PHE A 129 10.13 17.87 -1.40
N ARG A 130 10.99 18.76 -0.91
CA ARG A 130 10.56 19.97 -0.18
C ARG A 130 9.70 20.88 -1.06
N GLN A 131 10.07 21.07 -2.32
CA GLN A 131 9.31 21.88 -3.27
C GLN A 131 7.93 21.27 -3.55
N LEU A 132 7.87 19.95 -3.74
CA LEU A 132 6.59 19.25 -3.93
C LEU A 132 5.71 19.34 -2.67
N ALA A 133 6.28 19.15 -1.48
CA ALA A 133 5.55 19.28 -0.23
C ALA A 133 5.00 20.71 -0.02
N GLN A 134 5.77 21.74 -0.35
CA GLN A 134 5.33 23.14 -0.33
C GLN A 134 4.17 23.38 -1.30
N LYS A 135 4.30 22.90 -2.54
CA LYS A 135 3.25 22.97 -3.56
C LYS A 135 1.95 22.31 -3.05
N ARG A 136 2.06 21.12 -2.46
CA ARG A 136 0.90 20.41 -1.90
C ARG A 136 0.26 21.15 -0.72
N LEU A 137 1.07 21.67 0.21
CA LEU A 137 0.57 22.45 1.34
C LEU A 137 -0.21 23.68 0.86
N GLN A 138 0.27 24.34 -0.19
CA GLN A 138 -0.42 25.47 -0.79
C GLN A 138 -1.77 25.05 -1.40
N GLN A 139 -1.82 23.96 -2.17
CA GLN A 139 -3.07 23.44 -2.72
C GLN A 139 -4.13 23.13 -1.65
N ILE A 140 -3.73 22.57 -0.51
CA ILE A 140 -4.66 22.29 0.61
C ILE A 140 -5.21 23.59 1.19
N LYS A 141 -4.37 24.62 1.34
CA LYS A 141 -4.80 25.94 1.85
C LYS A 141 -5.76 26.64 0.90
N ASP A 142 -5.52 26.54 -0.40
CA ASP A 142 -6.33 27.22 -1.42
C ASP A 142 -7.67 26.52 -1.68
N LYS A 143 -7.81 25.24 -1.30
CA LYS A 143 -9.05 24.45 -1.48
C LYS A 143 -9.44 23.68 -0.20
N PRO A 144 -9.90 24.37 0.86
CA PRO A 144 -10.18 23.77 2.17
C PRO A 144 -11.35 22.77 2.24
N GLY A 145 -11.88 22.25 1.12
CA GLY A 145 -13.01 21.32 1.08
C GLY A 145 -12.87 20.14 0.10
N ALA A 146 -11.73 19.97 -0.57
CA ALA A 146 -11.51 18.84 -1.50
C ALA A 146 -11.06 17.54 -0.79
N GLN A 147 -10.99 17.55 0.54
CA GLN A 147 -10.69 16.38 1.34
C GLN A 147 -12.02 15.66 1.60
N LEU A 148 -12.30 14.57 0.87
CA LEU A 148 -13.24 13.46 1.15
C LEU A 148 -13.94 13.00 -0.14
N ILE A 149 -13.19 12.35 -1.03
CA ILE A 149 -13.75 11.23 -1.79
C ILE A 149 -12.69 10.13 -1.68
N GLN A 150 -12.91 9.21 -0.73
CA GLN A 150 -12.14 7.97 -0.58
C GLN A 150 -12.72 6.89 -1.48
#